data_AF-A0A930DZ13-F1
#
_entry.id   AF-A0A930DZ13-F1
#
_cell.length_a   1.000
_cell.length_b   1.000
_cell.length_c   1.000
_cell.angle_alpha   90.00
_cell.angle_beta   90.00
_cell.angle_gamma   90.00
#
_symmetry.space_group_name_H-M   'P 1'
#
loop_
_entity.id
_entity.type
_entity.pdbx_description
1 polymer ?
#
loop_
_entity_poly.entity_id
_entity_poly.type
_entity_poly.pdbx_seq_one_letter_code
_entity_poly.pdbx_strand_id
1 'polypeptide(L)'
;MEKEGAKLMERKSNHLVLFYITNRPDVAIIAEKYGVDRIWIDLERLGKEERQKQMNTVKSQHSISDISTIKPLLTKAELMVRINPWNENSPQEIE
;
A
#
# COMPACT_ATOMS: atom_id res chain seq x y z
N MET A 1 -25.60 -36.45 17.99
CA MET A 1 -24.71 -37.34 17.23
C MET A 1 -24.76 -36.90 15.77
N GLU A 2 -23.67 -36.26 15.36
CA GLU A 2 -23.12 -36.16 14.00
C GLU A 2 -24.08 -36.08 12.80
N LYS A 3 -24.07 -34.93 12.12
CA LYS A 3 -23.36 -34.80 10.83
C LYS A 3 -22.74 -33.41 10.70
N GLU A 4 -21.63 -33.26 11.41
CA GLU A 4 -20.44 -32.53 10.96
C GLU A 4 -20.16 -32.94 9.50
N GLY A 5 -20.23 -32.03 8.53
CA GLY A 5 -20.12 -32.46 7.14
C GLY A 5 -20.37 -31.45 6.03
N ALA A 6 -20.81 -30.23 6.34
CA ALA A 6 -20.56 -29.12 5.42
C ALA A 6 -19.16 -28.60 5.73
N LYS A 7 -18.15 -29.37 5.30
CA LYS A 7 -16.81 -28.82 5.07
C LYS A 7 -17.04 -27.67 4.11
N LEU A 8 -17.13 -26.45 4.66
CA LEU A 8 -17.11 -25.23 3.90
C LEU A 8 -15.73 -25.26 3.24
N MET A 9 -15.66 -25.92 2.09
CA MET A 9 -14.73 -25.59 1.03
C MET A 9 -15.14 -24.17 0.64
N GLU A 10 -14.82 -23.22 1.53
CA GLU A 10 -14.79 -21.82 1.23
C GLU A 10 -13.91 -21.79 0.00
N ARG A 11 -14.56 -21.48 -1.13
CA ARG A 11 -13.89 -21.28 -2.41
C ARG A 11 -12.61 -20.54 -2.06
N LYS A 12 -11.44 -21.05 -2.49
CA LYS A 12 -10.24 -20.21 -2.49
C LYS A 12 -10.63 -18.98 -3.29
N SER A 13 -11.10 -17.96 -2.60
CA SER A 13 -11.58 -16.74 -3.22
C SER A 13 -10.33 -16.23 -3.90
N ASN A 14 -10.37 -16.14 -5.23
CA ASN A 14 -9.43 -15.34 -5.98
C ASN A 14 -9.72 -13.88 -5.60
N HIS A 15 -9.42 -13.53 -4.35
CA HIS A 15 -9.64 -12.21 -3.80
C HIS A 15 -8.55 -11.34 -4.38
N LEU A 16 -8.95 -10.34 -5.16
CA LEU A 16 -8.01 -9.30 -5.59
C LEU A 16 -7.52 -8.59 -4.32
N VAL A 17 -6.22 -8.37 -4.24
CA VAL A 17 -5.63 -7.49 -3.23
C VAL A 17 -5.57 -6.10 -3.83
N LEU A 18 -6.31 -5.17 -3.24
CA LEU A 18 -6.45 -3.80 -3.72
C LEU A 18 -5.46 -2.89 -3.01
N PHE A 19 -4.75 -2.09 -3.80
CA PHE A 19 -3.77 -1.12 -3.33
C PHE A 19 -4.22 0.27 -3.76
N TYR A 20 -4.01 1.27 -2.89
CA TYR A 20 -4.25 2.67 -3.24
C TYR A 20 -3.10 3.55 -2.76
N ILE A 21 -2.49 4.29 -3.69
CA ILE A 21 -1.35 5.18 -3.40
C ILE A 21 -1.89 6.55 -3.02
N THR A 22 -1.68 6.97 -1.76
CA THR A 22 -2.06 8.31 -1.30
C THR A 22 -1.38 8.67 0.02
N ASN A 23 -1.01 9.95 0.19
CA ASN A 23 -0.62 10.52 1.48
C ASN A 23 -1.69 11.46 2.06
N ARG A 24 -2.89 11.49 1.49
CA ARG A 24 -3.99 12.32 1.95
C ARG A 24 -4.85 11.57 2.98
N PRO A 25 -4.96 12.05 4.23
CA PRO A 25 -5.74 11.40 5.29
C PRO A 25 -7.19 11.09 4.92
N ASP A 26 -7.88 12.06 4.33
CA ASP A 26 -9.29 11.93 3.91
C ASP A 26 -9.47 10.84 2.85
N VAL A 27 -8.57 10.80 1.87
CA VAL A 27 -8.59 9.80 0.79
C VAL A 27 -8.26 8.41 1.35
N ALA A 28 -7.29 8.28 2.25
CA ALA A 28 -6.92 7.01 2.86
C ALA A 28 -8.08 6.38 3.64
N ILE A 29 -8.80 7.19 4.43
CA ILE A 29 -9.99 6.75 5.18
C ILE A 29 -11.10 6.29 4.23
N ILE A 30 -11.34 7.04 3.15
CA ILE A 30 -12.35 6.66 2.15
C ILE A 30 -11.94 5.35 1.45
N ALA A 31 -10.70 5.23 1.01
CA ALA A 31 -10.19 4.04 0.33
C ALA A 31 -10.35 2.78 1.20
N GLU A 32 -9.92 2.84 2.47
CA GLU A 32 -10.11 1.74 3.42
C GLU A 32 -11.60 1.41 3.62
N LYS A 33 -12.45 2.44 3.81
CA LYS A 33 -13.89 2.26 4.01
C LYS A 33 -14.55 1.47 2.88
N TYR A 34 -14.05 1.59 1.65
CA TYR A 34 -14.59 0.92 0.47
C TYR A 34 -13.78 -0.30 0.01
N GLY A 35 -12.96 -0.87 0.90
CA GLY A 35 -12.39 -2.21 0.71
C GLY A 35 -11.01 -2.24 0.05
N VAL A 36 -10.25 -1.14 0.08
CA VAL A 36 -8.82 -1.20 -0.24
C VAL A 36 -8.08 -1.94 0.88
N ASP A 37 -7.31 -2.96 0.52
CA ASP A 37 -6.54 -3.78 1.46
C ASP A 37 -5.27 -3.08 1.93
N ARG A 38 -4.65 -2.25 1.07
CA ARG A 38 -3.37 -1.59 1.36
C ARG A 38 -3.35 -0.13 0.94
N ILE A 39 -3.06 0.76 1.89
CA ILE A 39 -2.70 2.15 1.59
C ILE A 39 -1.19 2.23 1.39
N TRP A 40 -0.78 2.83 0.28
CA TRP A 40 0.60 2.79 -0.19
C TRP A 40 1.26 4.18 -0.14
N ILE A 41 2.26 4.32 0.71
CA ILE A 41 3.18 5.46 0.74
C ILE A 41 4.39 5.17 -0.13
N ASP A 42 4.50 5.85 -1.26
CA ASP A 42 5.59 5.68 -2.22
C ASP A 42 6.69 6.73 -2.06
N LEU A 43 7.83 6.33 -1.48
CA LEU A 43 9.00 7.16 -1.25
C LEU A 43 10.04 7.04 -2.39
N GLU A 44 9.79 6.20 -3.39
CA GLU A 44 10.71 5.96 -4.51
C GLU A 44 10.92 7.23 -5.35
N ARG A 45 12.20 7.61 -5.53
CA ARG A 45 12.68 8.77 -6.31
C ARG A 45 13.79 8.41 -7.30
N LEU A 46 14.71 7.52 -6.95
CA LEU A 46 15.90 7.20 -7.75
C LEU A 46 15.54 6.53 -9.09
N GLY A 47 16.09 7.05 -10.18
CA GLY A 47 15.87 6.53 -11.55
C GLY A 47 14.42 6.62 -12.04
N LYS A 48 13.52 7.21 -11.26
CA LYS A 48 12.08 7.28 -11.59
C LYS A 48 11.83 8.27 -12.71
N GLU A 49 12.48 9.42 -12.68
CA GLU A 49 12.33 10.44 -13.71
C GLU A 49 12.83 9.97 -15.08
N GLU A 50 13.93 9.23 -15.10
CA GLU A 50 14.50 8.70 -16.33
C GLU A 50 13.62 7.60 -16.94
N ARG A 51 13.19 6.62 -16.11
CA ARG A 51 12.26 5.56 -16.55
C ARG A 51 10.90 6.10 -17.01
N GLN A 52 10.47 7.25 -16.49
CA GLN A 52 9.14 7.83 -16.75
C GLN A 52 9.18 9.11 -17.60
N LYS A 53 10.31 9.41 -18.24
CA LYS A 53 10.60 10.71 -18.88
C LYS A 53 9.60 11.19 -19.95
N GLN A 54 8.74 10.31 -20.44
CA GLN A 54 7.73 10.61 -21.47
C GLN A 54 6.34 10.02 -21.15
N MET A 55 6.12 9.61 -19.91
CA MET A 55 4.83 9.07 -19.49
C MET A 55 4.10 10.09 -18.62
N ASN A 56 2.77 10.17 -18.77
CA ASN A 56 1.89 10.92 -17.86
C ASN A 56 1.64 10.10 -16.59
N THR A 57 2.71 9.76 -15.87
CA THR A 57 2.67 8.95 -14.65
C THR A 57 2.75 9.81 -13.40
N VAL A 58 2.05 9.38 -12.35
CA VAL A 58 2.08 10.03 -11.04
C VAL A 58 3.49 9.93 -10.45
N LYS A 59 4.06 11.09 -10.11
CA LYS A 59 5.26 11.21 -9.29
C LYS A 59 4.83 11.59 -7.87
N SER A 60 4.72 10.59 -7.00
CA SER A 60 4.34 10.80 -5.60
C SER A 60 5.31 11.76 -4.91
N GLN A 61 4.80 12.82 -4.28
CA GLN A 61 5.58 13.75 -3.44
C GLN A 61 5.54 13.33 -1.96
N HIS A 62 5.41 12.03 -1.71
CA HIS A 62 5.28 11.53 -0.35
C HIS A 62 6.60 11.67 0.42
N SER A 63 6.48 11.68 1.73
CA SER A 63 7.59 11.76 2.68
C SER A 63 7.44 10.74 3.81
N ILE A 64 8.51 10.53 4.57
CA ILE A 64 8.49 9.64 5.74
C ILE A 64 7.46 10.10 6.79
N SER A 65 7.23 11.42 6.94
CA SER A 65 6.23 11.94 7.89
C SER A 65 4.79 11.56 7.52
N ASP A 66 4.55 11.18 6.27
CA ASP A 66 3.22 10.70 5.86
C ASP A 66 2.88 9.36 6.54
N ILE A 67 3.89 8.55 6.91
CA ILE A 67 3.69 7.28 7.62
C ILE A 67 3.05 7.52 8.98
N SER A 68 3.60 8.45 9.77
CA SER A 68 3.07 8.79 11.10
C SER A 68 1.72 9.49 11.02
N THR A 69 1.44 10.17 9.91
CA THR A 69 0.15 10.83 9.67
C THR A 69 -0.94 9.83 9.28
N ILE A 70 -0.64 8.86 8.42
CA ILE A 70 -1.62 7.94 7.85
C ILE A 70 -1.83 6.70 8.73
N LYS A 71 -0.76 6.10 9.28
CA LYS A 71 -0.86 4.82 10.01
C LYS A 71 -1.93 4.83 11.12
N PRO A 72 -2.06 5.88 11.96
CA PRO A 72 -3.03 5.89 13.04
C PRO A 72 -4.50 5.95 12.58
N LEU A 73 -4.74 6.33 11.33
CA LEU A 73 -6.10 6.49 10.77
C LEU A 73 -6.66 5.19 10.20
N LEU A 74 -5.79 4.22 9.91
CA LEU A 74 -6.17 2.95 9.29
C LEU A 74 -6.53 1.92 10.35
N THR A 75 -7.68 1.27 10.17
CA THR A 75 -8.25 0.28 11.09
C THR A 75 -8.32 -1.13 10.51
N LYS A 76 -8.29 -1.25 9.19
CA LYS A 76 -8.44 -2.49 8.42
C LYS A 76 -7.36 -2.66 7.36
N ALA A 77 -7.07 -1.60 6.60
CA ALA A 77 -6.06 -1.60 5.56
C ALA A 77 -4.66 -1.63 6.17
N GLU A 78 -3.76 -2.39 5.56
CA GLU A 78 -2.34 -2.35 5.91
C GLU A 78 -1.70 -1.08 5.33
N LEU A 79 -0.73 -0.51 6.03
CA LEU A 79 0.13 0.52 5.46
C LEU A 79 1.31 -0.17 4.77
N MET A 80 1.49 0.11 3.48
CA MET A 80 2.63 -0.35 2.70
C MET A 80 3.52 0.84 2.36
N VAL A 81 4.82 0.73 2.60
CA VAL A 81 5.81 1.76 2.24
C VAL A 81 6.71 1.20 1.16
N ARG A 82 6.93 1.95 0.08
CA ARG A 82 7.95 1.61 -0.94
C ARG A 82 9.11 2.57 -0.82
N ILE A 83 10.31 2.01 -0.73
CA ILE A 83 11.59 2.71 -0.77
C ILE A 83 12.20 2.63 -2.17
N ASN A 84 13.41 3.18 -2.35
CA ASN A 84 14.11 3.06 -3.62
C ASN A 84 14.52 1.61 -3.91
N PRO A 85 14.77 1.24 -5.18
CA PRO A 85 15.44 -0.01 -5.50
C PRO A 85 16.74 -0.15 -4.69
N TRP A 86 17.09 -1.38 -4.32
CA TRP A 86 18.27 -1.65 -3.49
C TRP A 86 19.51 -0.89 -3.97
N ASN A 87 20.09 -0.10 -3.08
CA ASN A 87 21.25 0.74 -3.33
C ASN A 87 22.04 0.95 -2.03
N GLU A 88 23.17 1.66 -2.12
CA GLU A 88 24.07 1.90 -0.97
C GLU A 88 23.38 2.63 0.20
N ASN A 89 22.34 3.42 -0.06
CA ASN A 89 21.56 4.12 0.96
C ASN A 89 20.36 3.31 1.50
N SER A 90 20.12 2.09 0.99
CA SER A 90 18.98 1.27 1.45
C SER A 90 18.99 0.98 2.95
N PRO A 91 20.13 0.77 3.64
CA PRO A 91 20.15 0.64 5.10
C PRO A 91 19.47 1.82 5.82
N GLN A 92 19.76 3.04 5.39
CA GLN A 92 19.19 4.28 5.98
C GLN A 92 17.71 4.47 5.64
N GLU A 93 17.20 3.83 4.60
CA GLU A 93 15.79 3.85 4.23
C GLU A 93 14.96 2.81 5.02
N ILE A 94 15.61 1.85 5.67
CA ILE A 94 15.00 0.70 6.35
C ILE A 94 15.15 0.76 7.88
N GLU A 95 16.27 1.27 8.40
CA GLU A 95 16.52 1.49 9.84
C GLU A 95 15.62 2.57 10.45
#